data_AF-A0A317MWZ6-F1
#
_entry.id   AF-A0A317MWZ6-F1
#
_cell.length_a   1.000
_cell.length_b   1.000
_cell.length_c   1.000
_cell.angle_alpha   90.00
_cell.angle_beta   90.00
_cell.angle_gamma   90.00
#
_symmetry.space_group_name_H-M   'P 1'
#
loop_
_entity.id
_entity.type
_entity.pdbx_description
1 polymer ?
#
loop_
_entity_poly.entity_id
_entity_poly.type
_entity_poly.pdbx_seq_one_letter_code
_entity_poly.pdbx_strand_id
1 'polypeptide(L)'
;MKRSKMVRLVLMGAAVAPLAGCGDDQNQVEFSEDVTVYSSVEDCVAKGVFTEKFCRENYEKAKALNDKVAPHFSAQQSCEQQFGPGACEYRQSDSGSFWMPAIAGFMLGQALSNRRSEIIYQPVYRDYNASYGGSSSGGWSGGYRTYNSRDAIRPSANGSARFNTDLLRDAAIAQKPAYARTQTISRGGFGSRAASSSSSFGG
;
A
#
# COMPACT_ATOMS: atom_id res chain seq x y z
N MET A 1 -67.95 23.63 36.90
CA MET A 1 -66.88 23.51 37.93
C MET A 1 -66.12 22.22 37.63
N LYS A 2 -64.80 22.07 37.68
CA LYS A 2 -63.70 22.87 38.24
C LYS A 2 -62.39 22.26 37.67
N ARG A 3 -61.56 23.12 37.06
CA ARG A 3 -60.08 23.17 37.08
C ARG A 3 -59.23 22.05 36.44
N SER A 4 -58.48 22.50 35.43
CA SER A 4 -57.23 21.96 34.89
C SER A 4 -56.18 21.65 35.97
N LYS A 5 -55.29 20.69 35.68
CA LYS A 5 -53.90 20.71 36.15
C LYS A 5 -52.95 20.29 35.02
N MET A 6 -52.05 21.21 34.69
CA MET A 6 -50.85 21.00 33.89
C MET A 6 -49.99 19.89 34.48
N VAL A 7 -49.42 19.02 33.64
CA VAL A 7 -48.11 18.42 33.91
C VAL A 7 -47.28 18.51 32.63
N ARG A 8 -46.23 19.32 32.72
CA ARG A 8 -45.15 19.42 31.75
C ARG A 8 -44.30 18.15 31.86
N LEU A 9 -44.29 17.32 30.82
CA LEU A 9 -43.25 16.32 30.66
C LEU A 9 -42.25 16.85 29.63
N VAL A 10 -41.22 17.54 30.12
CA VAL A 10 -40.03 17.88 29.34
C VAL A 10 -39.22 16.60 29.23
N LEU A 11 -39.42 15.85 28.14
CA LEU A 11 -38.46 14.86 27.70
C LEU A 11 -37.35 15.63 26.95
N MET A 12 -36.29 15.94 27.69
CA MET A 12 -34.98 16.26 27.13
C MET A 12 -34.57 15.09 26.24
N GLY A 13 -34.81 15.23 24.93
CA GLY A 13 -34.26 14.35 23.93
C GLY A 13 -32.74 14.39 24.07
N ALA A 14 -32.14 13.25 24.43
CA ALA A 14 -30.71 13.07 24.34
C ALA A 14 -30.34 13.22 22.87
N ALA A 15 -29.84 14.39 22.49
CA ALA A 15 -29.09 14.54 21.26
C ALA A 15 -27.83 13.69 21.43
N VAL A 16 -27.89 12.44 20.97
CA VAL A 16 -26.69 11.70 20.62
C VAL A 16 -26.17 12.41 19.38
N ALA A 17 -25.39 13.47 19.60
CA ALA A 17 -24.51 13.97 18.58
C ALA A 17 -23.69 12.76 18.10
N PRO A 18 -23.63 12.44 16.80
CA PRO A 18 -22.50 11.66 16.34
C PRO A 18 -21.29 12.46 16.81
N LEU A 19 -20.43 11.85 17.63
CA LEU A 19 -19.13 12.44 17.92
C LEU A 19 -18.48 12.63 16.55
N ALA A 20 -18.57 13.86 16.03
CA ALA A 20 -17.64 14.39 15.08
C ALA A 20 -16.31 14.40 15.83
N GLY A 21 -15.63 13.26 15.77
CA GLY A 21 -14.24 13.13 16.18
C GLY A 21 -13.47 14.22 15.47
N CYS A 22 -12.83 15.06 16.27
CA CYS A 22 -12.00 16.17 15.85
C CYS A 22 -11.10 15.78 14.68
N GLY A 23 -10.97 16.73 13.75
CA GLY A 23 -10.31 16.56 12.48
C GLY A 23 -8.91 15.98 12.60
N ASP A 24 -8.69 14.97 11.78
CA ASP A 24 -7.42 14.76 11.13
C ASP A 24 -7.74 14.88 9.64
N ASP A 25 -7.28 15.98 9.03
CA ASP A 25 -7.31 16.24 7.59
C ASP A 25 -6.31 15.30 6.91
N GLN A 26 -6.51 14.00 7.11
CA GLN A 26 -5.84 12.96 6.34
C GLN A 26 -6.37 13.16 4.93
N ASN A 27 -5.51 13.61 4.02
CA ASN A 27 -5.66 13.37 2.58
C ASN A 27 -6.15 11.92 2.41
N GLN A 28 -7.47 11.71 2.27
CA GLN A 28 -8.05 10.38 2.21
C GLN A 28 -7.66 9.81 0.85
N VAL A 29 -6.55 9.09 0.83
CA VAL A 29 -6.12 8.31 -0.33
C VAL A 29 -6.81 6.96 -0.21
N GLU A 30 -7.90 6.78 -0.96
CA GLU A 30 -8.56 5.48 -1.09
C GLU A 30 -7.78 4.62 -2.09
N PHE A 31 -7.54 3.35 -1.79
CA PHE A 31 -6.86 2.43 -2.71
C PHE A 31 -7.86 1.42 -3.25
N SER A 32 -7.84 1.19 -4.55
CA SER A 32 -8.61 0.11 -5.18
C SER A 32 -8.05 -1.24 -4.77
N GLU A 33 -8.90 -2.16 -4.35
CA GLU A 33 -8.52 -3.55 -4.11
C GLU A 33 -8.22 -4.28 -5.43
N ASP A 34 -8.80 -3.81 -6.54
CA ASP A 34 -8.56 -4.34 -7.88
C ASP A 34 -7.28 -3.75 -8.47
N VAL A 35 -6.36 -4.64 -8.82
CA VAL A 35 -5.12 -4.30 -9.55
C VAL A 35 -4.89 -5.35 -10.62
N THR A 36 -4.04 -5.03 -11.58
CA THR A 36 -3.68 -5.95 -12.65
C THR A 36 -2.17 -6.13 -12.70
N VAL A 37 -1.74 -7.39 -12.73
CA VAL A 37 -0.35 -7.79 -12.92
C VAL A 37 -0.12 -8.02 -14.41
N TYR A 38 0.99 -7.47 -14.90
CA TYR A 38 1.46 -7.58 -16.26
C TYR A 38 2.87 -8.16 -16.25
N SER A 39 3.08 -9.24 -16.99
CA SER A 39 4.38 -9.91 -17.07
C SER A 39 5.39 -9.14 -17.94
N SER A 40 4.91 -8.36 -18.90
CA SER A 40 5.72 -7.52 -19.79
C SER A 40 4.93 -6.33 -20.33
N VAL A 41 5.61 -5.44 -21.07
CA VAL A 41 4.96 -4.33 -21.78
C VAL A 41 3.99 -4.87 -22.83
N GLU A 42 4.36 -5.93 -23.53
CA GLU A 42 3.54 -6.58 -24.56
C GLU A 42 2.28 -7.20 -23.96
N ASP A 43 2.37 -7.83 -22.79
CA ASP A 43 1.20 -8.36 -22.06
C ASP A 43 0.24 -7.24 -21.63
N CYS A 44 0.77 -6.08 -21.22
CA CYS A 44 -0.02 -4.89 -20.92
C CYS A 44 -0.74 -4.34 -22.14
N VAL A 45 -0.07 -4.27 -23.29
CA VAL A 45 -0.67 -3.82 -24.55
C VAL A 45 -1.71 -4.82 -25.06
N ALA A 46 -1.42 -6.12 -24.98
CA ALA A 46 -2.30 -7.18 -25.46
C ALA A 46 -3.65 -7.22 -24.75
N LYS A 47 -3.72 -6.79 -23.49
CA LYS A 47 -4.97 -6.67 -22.73
C LYS A 47 -5.85 -5.50 -23.19
N GLY A 48 -5.34 -4.59 -24.01
CA GLY A 48 -6.14 -3.56 -24.70
C GLY A 48 -6.69 -2.43 -23.82
N VAL A 49 -6.32 -2.38 -22.53
CA VAL A 49 -6.77 -1.34 -21.59
C VAL A 49 -5.92 -0.07 -21.69
N PHE A 50 -4.63 -0.23 -21.99
CA PHE A 50 -3.66 0.86 -21.98
C PHE A 50 -2.90 0.96 -23.30
N THR A 51 -2.39 2.15 -23.60
CA THR A 51 -1.52 2.38 -24.76
C THR A 51 -0.13 1.81 -24.52
N GLU A 52 0.59 1.48 -25.60
CA GLU A 52 1.98 1.01 -25.50
C GLU A 52 2.88 2.00 -24.75
N LYS A 53 2.72 3.30 -25.04
CA LYS A 53 3.44 4.36 -24.34
C LYS A 53 3.20 4.29 -22.83
N PHE A 54 1.95 4.16 -22.41
CA PHE A 54 1.60 4.07 -20.99
C PHE A 54 2.17 2.81 -20.32
N CYS A 55 2.06 1.65 -20.99
CA CYS A 55 2.62 0.39 -20.49
C CYS A 55 4.15 0.49 -20.32
N ARG A 56 4.85 1.03 -21.32
CA ARG A 56 6.30 1.23 -21.30
C ARG A 56 6.73 2.18 -20.18
N GLU A 57 6.06 3.34 -20.08
CA GLU A 57 6.36 4.33 -19.03
C GLU A 57 6.21 3.75 -17.63
N ASN A 58 5.13 3.01 -17.35
CA ASN A 58 4.91 2.45 -16.02
C ASN A 58 5.81 1.23 -15.74
N TYR A 59 6.18 0.47 -16.76
CA TYR A 59 7.19 -0.59 -16.61
C TYR A 59 8.56 -0.01 -16.24
N GLU A 60 9.01 1.04 -16.91
CA GLU A 60 10.27 1.72 -16.57
C GLU A 60 10.22 2.37 -15.18
N LYS A 61 9.06 2.94 -14.80
CA LYS A 61 8.86 3.42 -13.42
C LYS A 61 8.93 2.29 -12.40
N ALA A 62 8.36 1.11 -12.68
CA ALA A 62 8.45 -0.06 -11.82
C ALA A 62 9.90 -0.57 -11.67
N LYS A 63 10.69 -0.59 -12.76
CA LYS A 63 12.13 -0.86 -12.72
C LYS A 63 12.89 0.16 -11.88
N ALA A 64 12.66 1.45 -12.11
CA ALA A 64 13.30 2.50 -11.33
C ALA A 64 12.92 2.44 -9.85
N LEU A 65 11.71 1.96 -9.52
CA LEU A 65 11.31 1.69 -8.14
C LEU A 65 12.03 0.46 -7.58
N ASN A 66 12.14 -0.62 -8.35
CA ASN A 66 12.91 -1.82 -7.99
C ASN A 66 14.33 -1.46 -7.54
N ASP A 67 15.04 -0.64 -8.32
CA ASP A 67 16.39 -0.18 -8.01
C ASP A 67 16.50 0.59 -6.68
N LYS A 68 15.39 1.11 -6.16
CA LYS A 68 15.34 1.87 -4.90
C LYS A 68 14.90 1.05 -3.69
N VAL A 69 14.05 0.05 -3.90
CA VAL A 69 13.33 -0.64 -2.82
C VAL A 69 13.65 -2.12 -2.72
N ALA A 70 14.26 -2.70 -3.75
CA ALA A 70 14.58 -4.12 -3.74
C ALA A 70 15.65 -4.43 -2.69
N PRO A 71 15.56 -5.59 -2.03
CA PRO A 71 16.59 -6.01 -1.09
C PRO A 71 17.91 -6.27 -1.82
N HIS A 72 19.00 -5.78 -1.23
CA HIS A 72 20.36 -6.02 -1.71
C HIS A 72 21.00 -7.19 -0.96
N PHE A 73 21.69 -8.03 -1.69
CA PHE A 73 22.37 -9.21 -1.19
C PHE A 73 23.85 -9.19 -1.56
N SER A 74 24.70 -9.67 -0.66
CA SER A 74 26.14 -9.78 -0.92
C SER A 74 26.50 -10.96 -1.84
N ALA A 75 25.60 -11.93 -2.01
CA ALA A 75 25.85 -13.14 -2.79
C ALA A 75 24.61 -13.54 -3.61
N GLN A 76 24.83 -14.14 -4.78
CA GLN A 76 23.76 -14.65 -5.64
C GLN A 76 22.89 -15.66 -4.89
N GLN A 77 23.53 -16.61 -4.20
CA GLN A 77 22.85 -17.70 -3.52
C GLN A 77 21.87 -17.20 -2.45
N SER A 78 22.18 -16.14 -1.71
CA SER A 78 21.27 -15.61 -0.69
C SER A 78 20.06 -14.90 -1.30
N CYS A 79 20.22 -14.27 -2.46
CA CYS A 79 19.10 -13.74 -3.23
C CYS A 79 18.22 -14.89 -3.77
N GLU A 80 18.84 -15.89 -4.41
CA GLU A 80 18.12 -17.01 -5.04
C GLU A 80 17.42 -17.92 -4.02
N GLN A 81 17.94 -18.05 -2.80
CA GLN A 81 17.24 -18.71 -1.70
C GLN A 81 15.90 -18.05 -1.38
N GLN A 82 15.79 -16.73 -1.59
CA GLN A 82 14.57 -16.00 -1.29
C GLN A 82 13.64 -15.85 -2.49
N PHE A 83 14.18 -15.60 -3.68
CA PHE A 83 13.41 -15.27 -4.89
C PHE A 83 13.36 -16.40 -5.92
N GLY A 84 14.15 -17.46 -5.73
CA GLY A 84 14.27 -18.60 -6.62
C GLY A 84 15.54 -18.57 -7.48
N PRO A 85 15.96 -19.74 -7.99
CA PRO A 85 17.12 -19.86 -8.85
C PRO A 85 16.92 -19.04 -10.14
N GLY A 86 17.94 -18.27 -10.54
CA GLY A 86 17.89 -17.44 -11.75
C GLY A 86 16.97 -16.21 -11.67
N ALA A 87 16.39 -15.91 -10.50
CA ALA A 87 15.53 -14.74 -10.29
C ALA A 87 16.30 -13.52 -9.74
N CYS A 88 17.63 -13.53 -9.85
CA CYS A 88 18.52 -12.52 -9.28
C CYS A 88 19.47 -11.97 -10.33
N GLU A 89 19.71 -10.67 -10.27
CA GLU A 89 20.63 -9.95 -11.14
C GLU A 89 21.76 -9.31 -10.34
N TYR A 90 22.94 -9.26 -10.95
CA TYR A 90 24.11 -8.58 -10.40
C TYR A 90 24.08 -7.11 -10.80
N ARG A 91 24.29 -6.22 -9.83
CA ARG A 91 24.36 -4.78 -10.05
C ARG A 91 25.61 -4.22 -9.39
N GLN A 92 26.18 -3.23 -10.06
CA GLN A 92 27.32 -2.47 -9.57
C GLN A 92 26.89 -1.02 -9.38
N SER A 93 27.24 -0.46 -8.23
CA SER A 93 27.02 0.93 -7.84
C SER A 93 28.35 1.53 -7.36
N ASP A 94 28.37 2.84 -7.16
CA ASP A 94 29.54 3.56 -6.63
C ASP A 94 29.93 3.06 -5.22
N SER A 95 28.97 2.52 -4.47
CA SER A 95 29.18 1.94 -3.13
C SER A 95 29.57 0.45 -3.13
N GLY A 96 29.72 -0.16 -4.31
CA GLY A 96 30.12 -1.57 -4.47
C GLY A 96 29.14 -2.39 -5.32
N SER A 97 29.33 -3.70 -5.30
CA SER A 97 28.53 -4.66 -6.05
C SER A 97 27.58 -5.45 -5.16
N PHE A 98 26.37 -5.71 -5.65
CA PHE A 98 25.37 -6.48 -4.94
C PHE A 98 24.48 -7.26 -5.90
N TRP A 99 23.76 -8.24 -5.35
CA TRP A 99 22.72 -8.99 -6.03
C TRP A 99 21.36 -8.46 -5.59
N MET A 100 20.43 -8.33 -6.52
CA MET A 100 19.06 -7.94 -6.24
C MET A 100 18.09 -8.80 -7.06
N PRO A 101 16.84 -8.96 -6.61
CA PRO A 101 15.87 -9.73 -7.37
C PRO A 101 15.54 -9.05 -8.70
N ALA A 102 15.54 -9.84 -9.76
CA ALA A 102 15.08 -9.43 -11.07
C ALA A 102 13.54 -9.38 -11.07
N ILE A 103 12.97 -8.29 -11.60
CA ILE A 103 11.52 -8.17 -11.71
C ILE A 103 10.98 -9.16 -12.73
N ALA A 104 9.84 -9.76 -12.41
CA ALA A 104 9.10 -10.68 -13.28
C ALA A 104 7.99 -9.99 -14.07
N GLY A 105 7.77 -8.70 -13.81
CA GLY A 105 6.69 -7.91 -14.36
C GLY A 105 6.43 -6.67 -13.51
N PHE A 106 5.25 -6.10 -13.69
CA PHE A 106 4.79 -4.95 -12.93
C PHE A 106 3.29 -5.04 -12.66
N MET A 107 2.87 -4.47 -11.55
CA MET A 107 1.49 -4.35 -11.14
C MET A 107 1.05 -2.90 -11.29
N LEU A 108 -0.18 -2.71 -11.80
CA LEU A 108 -0.85 -1.42 -11.80
C LEU A 108 -2.11 -1.48 -10.94
N GLY A 109 -2.18 -0.59 -9.96
CA GLY A 109 -3.35 -0.31 -9.16
C GLY A 109 -3.80 1.14 -9.29
N GLN A 110 -4.97 1.44 -8.73
CA GLN A 110 -5.51 2.79 -8.68
C GLN A 110 -5.62 3.26 -7.23
N ALA A 111 -5.29 4.52 -7.01
CA ALA A 111 -5.54 5.23 -5.77
C ALA A 111 -6.35 6.50 -6.06
N LEU A 112 -7.33 6.83 -5.24
CA LEU A 112 -8.10 8.06 -5.33
C LEU A 112 -7.58 9.02 -4.26
N SER A 113 -6.87 10.07 -4.68
CA SER A 113 -6.40 11.14 -3.79
C SER A 113 -7.04 12.46 -4.20
N ASN A 114 -7.69 13.15 -3.24
CA ASN A 114 -8.31 14.46 -3.47
C ASN A 114 -9.19 14.51 -4.74
N ARG A 115 -10.04 13.49 -4.92
CA ARG A 115 -10.92 13.28 -6.09
C ARG A 115 -10.20 13.08 -7.44
N ARG A 116 -8.90 12.80 -7.44
CA ARG A 116 -8.11 12.44 -8.62
C ARG A 116 -7.67 10.99 -8.54
N SER A 117 -7.87 10.24 -9.61
CA SER A 117 -7.32 8.89 -9.75
C SER A 117 -5.83 8.98 -10.08
N GLU A 118 -5.01 8.33 -9.28
CA GLU A 118 -3.58 8.16 -9.43
C GLU A 118 -3.28 6.69 -9.73
N ILE A 119 -2.33 6.46 -10.63
CA ILE A 119 -1.88 5.11 -10.99
C ILE A 119 -0.70 4.76 -10.10
N ILE A 120 -0.85 3.66 -9.36
CA ILE A 120 0.20 3.10 -8.52
C ILE A 120 0.86 1.97 -9.31
N TYR A 121 2.17 2.08 -9.54
CA TYR A 121 2.98 1.04 -10.17
C TYR A 121 3.86 0.34 -9.13
N GLN A 122 3.99 -0.98 -9.26
CA GLN A 122 4.83 -1.76 -8.34
C GLN A 122 5.56 -2.89 -9.09
N PRO A 123 6.89 -3.05 -8.89
CA PRO A 123 7.58 -4.21 -9.42
C PRO A 123 7.07 -5.47 -8.73
N VAL A 124 6.87 -6.52 -9.52
CA VAL A 124 6.54 -7.85 -9.00
C VAL A 124 7.66 -8.82 -9.32
N TYR A 125 7.88 -9.78 -8.43
CA TYR A 125 8.87 -10.85 -8.56
C TYR A 125 8.15 -12.19 -8.67
N ARG A 126 8.80 -13.20 -9.24
CA ARG A 126 8.25 -14.56 -9.18
C ARG A 126 8.27 -15.02 -7.74
N ASP A 127 7.17 -15.63 -7.30
CA ASP A 127 7.17 -16.39 -6.07
C ASP A 127 7.54 -17.84 -6.38
N TYR A 128 8.79 -18.18 -6.06
CA TYR A 128 9.31 -19.54 -6.20
C TYR A 128 8.52 -20.55 -5.36
N ASN A 129 7.98 -20.15 -4.20
CA ASN A 129 7.24 -21.04 -3.31
C ASN A 129 5.80 -21.30 -3.80
N ALA A 130 5.18 -20.35 -4.50
CA ALA A 130 3.87 -20.54 -5.11
C ALA A 130 3.84 -21.59 -6.22
N SER A 131 4.98 -21.95 -6.83
CA SER A 131 5.04 -23.01 -7.85
C SER A 131 4.80 -24.43 -7.29
N TYR A 132 4.94 -24.63 -5.97
CA TYR A 132 4.73 -25.94 -5.33
C TYR A 132 3.31 -26.13 -4.75
N GLY A 133 2.45 -25.10 -4.79
CA GLY A 133 1.06 -25.15 -4.35
C GLY A 133 0.11 -25.07 -5.54
N GLY A 134 -0.35 -26.23 -6.00
CA GLY A 134 -0.98 -26.47 -7.30
C GLY A 134 -2.02 -25.44 -7.79
N SER A 135 -1.89 -25.06 -9.05
CA SER A 135 -2.99 -24.57 -9.88
C SER A 135 -3.08 -25.44 -11.13
N SER A 136 -4.12 -26.27 -11.19
CA SER A 136 -4.38 -27.29 -12.22
C SER A 136 -5.16 -26.74 -13.40
N SER A 137 -4.69 -25.65 -14.02
CA SER A 137 -5.34 -25.09 -15.22
C SER A 137 -4.38 -24.26 -16.08
N GLY A 138 -3.52 -24.95 -16.84
CA GLY A 138 -3.24 -24.62 -18.25
C GLY A 138 -2.75 -23.22 -18.65
N GLY A 139 -2.27 -22.37 -17.75
CA GLY A 139 -1.69 -21.07 -18.08
C GLY A 139 -0.96 -20.47 -16.89
N TRP A 140 0.35 -20.25 -17.02
CA TRP A 140 1.25 -19.62 -16.05
C TRP A 140 1.08 -20.08 -14.58
N SER A 141 1.66 -21.25 -14.27
CA SER A 141 1.80 -21.72 -12.88
C SER A 141 2.97 -20.99 -12.20
N GLY A 142 2.71 -19.80 -11.65
CA GLY A 142 3.68 -19.09 -10.83
C GLY A 142 3.02 -17.92 -10.15
N GLY A 143 2.94 -17.93 -8.83
CA GLY A 143 2.54 -16.74 -8.09
C GLY A 143 3.58 -15.64 -8.29
N TYR A 144 3.16 -14.40 -8.09
CA TYR A 144 4.05 -13.27 -7.95
C TYR A 144 4.19 -12.89 -6.48
N ARG A 145 5.10 -11.98 -6.17
CA ARG A 145 5.14 -11.28 -4.89
C ARG A 145 5.69 -9.89 -5.09
N THR A 146 5.54 -9.02 -4.10
CA THR A 146 6.17 -7.70 -4.10
C THR A 146 7.37 -7.68 -3.16
N TYR A 147 8.06 -6.54 -3.04
CA TYR A 147 9.24 -6.42 -2.16
C TYR A 147 8.81 -6.29 -0.69
N ASN A 148 7.62 -5.75 -0.45
CA ASN A 148 7.06 -5.45 0.87
C ASN A 148 6.10 -6.53 1.39
N SER A 149 5.78 -7.55 0.59
CA SER A 149 5.02 -8.70 1.05
C SER A 149 5.53 -10.01 0.49
N ARG A 150 5.52 -11.01 1.36
CA ARG A 150 5.86 -12.41 1.04
C ARG A 150 4.64 -13.20 0.58
N ASP A 151 3.45 -12.60 0.65
CA ASP A 151 2.22 -13.25 0.26
C ASP A 151 2.18 -13.45 -1.25
N ALA A 152 1.92 -14.69 -1.65
CA ALA A 152 1.85 -15.06 -3.05
C ALA A 152 0.63 -14.43 -3.72
N ILE A 153 0.91 -13.68 -4.77
CA ILE A 153 -0.03 -13.04 -5.66
C ILE A 153 -0.41 -14.03 -6.75
N ARG A 154 -1.69 -14.37 -6.87
CA ARG A 154 -2.18 -15.28 -7.91
C ARG A 154 -3.17 -14.54 -8.80
N PRO A 155 -2.70 -13.93 -9.90
CA PRO A 155 -3.58 -13.28 -10.86
C PRO A 155 -4.54 -14.29 -11.49
N SER A 156 -5.77 -13.87 -11.75
CA SER A 156 -6.67 -14.57 -12.67
C SER A 156 -6.07 -14.62 -14.07
N ALA A 157 -6.66 -15.39 -14.99
CA ALA A 157 -6.23 -15.48 -16.38
C ALA A 157 -6.10 -14.10 -17.06
N ASN A 158 -6.93 -13.13 -16.65
CA ASN A 158 -6.88 -11.75 -17.15
C ASN A 158 -5.83 -10.87 -16.45
N GLY A 159 -5.01 -11.39 -15.55
CA GLY A 159 -3.99 -10.65 -14.80
C GLY A 159 -4.54 -9.89 -13.59
N SER A 160 -5.86 -9.84 -13.41
CA SER A 160 -6.49 -9.19 -12.27
C SER A 160 -6.28 -9.99 -11.00
N ALA A 161 -6.00 -9.32 -9.89
CA ALA A 161 -6.04 -9.91 -8.57
C ALA A 161 -6.56 -8.88 -7.55
N ARG A 162 -7.01 -9.39 -6.39
CA ARG A 162 -7.48 -8.59 -5.27
C ARG A 162 -6.47 -8.62 -4.15
N PHE A 163 -6.26 -7.48 -3.50
CA PHE A 163 -5.19 -7.30 -2.52
C PHE A 163 -5.66 -6.51 -1.32
N ASN A 164 -4.94 -6.70 -0.21
CA ASN A 164 -5.00 -5.74 0.87
C ASN A 164 -4.40 -4.40 0.37
N THR A 165 -5.17 -3.33 0.55
CA THR A 165 -4.81 -1.95 0.22
C THR A 165 -3.47 -1.51 0.83
N ASP A 166 -3.01 -2.15 1.92
CA ASP A 166 -1.71 -1.89 2.53
C ASP A 166 -0.55 -2.06 1.54
N LEU A 167 -0.62 -3.04 0.63
CA LEU A 167 0.42 -3.26 -0.38
C LEU A 167 0.56 -2.08 -1.33
N LEU A 168 -0.57 -1.55 -1.80
CA LEU A 168 -0.62 -0.38 -2.68
C LEU A 168 -0.24 0.90 -1.93
N ARG A 169 -0.59 0.99 -0.65
CA ARG A 169 -0.23 2.11 0.21
C ARG A 169 1.28 2.22 0.37
N ASP A 170 1.95 1.13 0.69
CA ASP A 170 3.42 1.08 0.79
C ASP A 170 4.10 1.42 -0.53
N ALA A 171 3.58 0.90 -1.65
CA ALA A 171 4.06 1.22 -2.98
C ALA A 171 3.90 2.73 -3.26
N ALA A 172 2.74 3.30 -2.96
CA ALA A 172 2.48 4.73 -3.11
C ALA A 172 3.42 5.59 -2.24
N ILE A 173 3.71 5.16 -1.01
CA ILE A 173 4.70 5.80 -0.13
C ILE A 173 6.10 5.71 -0.74
N ALA A 174 6.46 4.56 -1.31
CA ALA A 174 7.75 4.33 -1.94
C ALA A 174 7.94 5.17 -3.23
N GLN A 175 6.86 5.46 -3.94
CA GLN A 175 6.85 6.34 -5.12
C GLN A 175 6.98 7.83 -4.75
N LYS A 176 6.52 8.24 -3.56
CA LYS A 176 6.67 9.62 -3.09
C LYS A 176 8.15 9.97 -2.88
N PRO A 177 8.59 11.16 -3.32
CA PRO A 177 9.97 11.59 -3.15
C PRO A 177 10.30 11.76 -1.66
N ALA A 178 11.57 11.57 -1.29
CA ALA A 178 12.01 11.58 0.11
C ALA A 178 11.62 12.86 0.87
N TYR A 179 11.62 14.02 0.19
CA TYR A 179 11.21 15.31 0.77
C TYR A 179 9.69 15.43 1.02
N ALA A 180 8.87 14.59 0.39
CA ALA A 180 7.43 14.54 0.61
C ALA A 180 7.02 13.54 1.70
N ARG A 181 7.98 12.79 2.29
CA ARG A 181 7.74 11.84 3.39
C ARG A 181 7.82 12.48 4.78
N THR A 182 8.29 13.72 4.88
CA THR A 182 8.30 14.52 6.12
C THR A 182 6.93 15.17 6.35
N GLN A 183 5.92 14.37 6.64
CA GLN A 183 4.83 14.83 7.51
C GLN A 183 5.22 14.37 8.90
N THR A 184 5.83 15.27 9.66
CA THR A 184 6.18 15.05 11.06
C THR A 184 4.90 14.68 11.78
N ILE A 185 4.70 13.39 12.08
CA ILE A 185 3.67 12.97 13.01
C ILE A 185 4.07 13.62 14.33
N SER A 186 3.41 14.73 14.66
CA SER A 186 3.50 15.34 15.99
C SER A 186 2.85 14.35 16.94
N ARG A 187 3.64 13.36 17.38
CA ARG A 187 3.28 12.50 18.50
C ARG A 187 3.21 13.43 19.70
N GLY A 188 2.00 13.88 20.02
CA GLY A 188 1.71 14.73 21.16
C GLY A 188 2.47 14.24 22.38
N GLY A 189 3.33 15.12 22.90
CA GLY A 189 4.15 14.84 24.08
C GLY A 189 3.27 14.43 25.26
N PHE A 190 3.62 13.30 25.86
CA PHE A 190 3.16 12.93 27.18
C PHE A 190 3.64 13.99 28.18
N GLY A 191 2.73 14.76 28.78
CA GLY A 191 3.12 15.76 29.78
C GLY A 191 2.02 16.61 30.43
N SER A 192 0.81 16.68 29.87
CA SER A 192 -0.26 17.53 30.44
C SER A 192 -1.01 16.85 31.58
N ARG A 193 -0.33 16.56 32.70
CA ARG A 193 -0.99 16.25 33.98
C ARG A 193 -0.19 16.86 35.13
N ALA A 194 -0.53 18.07 35.53
CA ALA A 194 -0.48 18.47 36.92
C ALA A 194 -1.84 19.10 37.25
N ALA A 195 -2.61 18.37 38.04
CA ALA A 195 -3.94 18.72 38.47
C ALA A 195 -3.92 19.99 39.32
N SER A 196 -4.89 20.86 39.08
CA SER A 196 -5.34 21.89 40.02
C SER A 196 -5.80 21.21 41.32
N SER A 197 -5.04 21.38 42.40
CA SER A 197 -5.50 21.14 43.77
C SER A 197 -5.69 22.48 44.46
N SER A 198 -6.95 22.81 44.73
CA SER A 198 -7.36 23.85 45.66
C SER A 198 -7.31 23.30 47.09
N SER A 199 -6.69 24.00 48.03
CA SER A 199 -7.10 23.95 49.43
C SER A 199 -6.69 25.20 50.20
N SER A 200 -7.71 25.80 50.82
CA SER A 200 -7.75 26.85 51.85
C SER A 200 -6.92 26.52 53.11
N PHE A 201 -6.88 27.49 54.03
CA PHE A 201 -6.24 27.62 55.38
C PHE A 201 -5.00 28.54 55.34
N GLY A 202 -4.89 29.66 56.08
CA GLY A 202 -5.56 30.13 57.29
C GLY A 202 -4.46 30.60 58.25
N GLY A 203 -4.48 31.87 58.68
CA GLY A 203 -3.50 32.45 59.62
C GLY A 203 -2.95 33.79 59.18
#